data_AF-A0A2D5E288-F1
#
_entry.id   AF-A0A2D5E288-F1
#
_cell.length_a   1.000
_cell.length_b   1.000
_cell.length_c   1.000
_cell.angle_alpha   90.00
_cell.angle_beta   90.00
_cell.angle_gamma   90.00
#
_symmetry.space_group_name_H-M   'P 1'
#
loop_
_entity.id
_entity.type
_entity.pdbx_description
1 polymer ?
#
loop_
_entity_poly.entity_id
_entity_poly.type
_entity_poly.pdbx_seq_one_letter_code
_entity_poly.pdbx_strand_id
1 'polypeptide(L)'
;MGQVYLGFRSLLVKIAVFVVMAALLAWALGGTLWPKTVTRLVGVPVVVDGTMMTLVDQIGAERSTFGLGVLDSQGTLVECWPRPESKTPEWIEALSPVSTPDGSAGGVAARTIERWTVWFFDDGERRLQGPGLRCFETESRLEAATQLDRIARGLPLEDQPATEVETVESDDESSASD
;
A
#
# COMPACT_ATOMS: atom_id res chain seq x y z
N MET A 1 3.80 66.07 -18.03
CA MET A 1 3.28 64.68 -18.08
C MET A 1 4.25 63.62 -17.54
N GLY A 2 5.25 63.95 -16.70
CA GLY A 2 6.23 62.97 -16.18
C GLY A 2 5.85 62.30 -14.85
N GLN A 3 4.91 62.88 -14.10
CA GLN A 3 4.53 62.41 -12.76
C GLN A 3 3.68 61.12 -12.79
N VAL A 4 2.81 60.99 -13.79
CA VAL A 4 1.98 59.78 -13.99
C VAL A 4 2.87 58.59 -14.37
N TYR A 5 3.92 58.82 -15.17
CA TYR A 5 4.87 57.79 -15.60
C TYR A 5 5.68 57.21 -14.44
N LEU A 6 6.11 58.07 -13.50
CA LEU A 6 6.79 57.65 -12.26
C LEU A 6 5.84 56.86 -11.34
N GLY A 7 4.59 57.29 -11.21
CA GLY A 7 3.56 56.57 -10.45
C GLY A 7 3.26 55.19 -11.02
N PHE A 8 3.13 55.08 -12.35
CA PHE A 8 2.84 53.82 -13.03
C PHE A 8 4.00 52.81 -12.94
N ARG A 9 5.25 53.27 -13.03
CA ARG A 9 6.43 52.41 -12.86
C ARG A 9 6.52 51.83 -11.44
N SER A 10 6.24 52.65 -10.42
CA SER A 10 6.20 52.20 -9.03
C SER A 10 5.07 51.18 -8.79
N LEU A 11 3.91 51.40 -9.41
CA LEU A 11 2.79 50.47 -9.34
C LEU A 11 3.14 49.11 -9.97
N LEU A 12 3.74 49.10 -11.17
CA LEU A 12 4.18 47.87 -11.85
C LEU A 12 5.18 47.07 -11.01
N VAL A 13 6.16 47.74 -10.40
CA VAL A 13 7.14 47.07 -9.52
C VAL A 13 6.45 46.47 -8.31
N LYS A 14 5.52 47.18 -7.67
CA LYS A 14 4.77 46.66 -6.52
C LYS A 14 3.93 45.44 -6.89
N ILE A 15 3.26 45.47 -8.04
CA ILE A 15 2.48 44.32 -8.54
C ILE A 15 3.40 43.14 -8.82
N ALA A 16 4.53 43.37 -9.49
CA ALA A 16 5.50 42.30 -9.77
C ALA A 16 6.02 41.66 -8.48
N VAL A 17 6.38 42.46 -7.48
CA VAL A 17 6.81 41.97 -6.16
C VAL A 17 5.69 41.20 -5.47
N PHE A 18 4.46 41.70 -5.51
CA PHE A 18 3.30 41.00 -4.94
C PHE A 18 3.07 39.65 -5.59
N VAL A 19 3.13 39.57 -6.93
CA VAL A 19 2.98 38.32 -7.68
C VAL A 19 4.09 37.33 -7.35
N VAL A 20 5.34 37.79 -7.28
CA VAL A 20 6.49 36.93 -6.91
C VAL A 20 6.32 36.39 -5.49
N MET A 21 5.97 37.25 -4.52
CA MET A 21 5.73 36.81 -3.14
C MET A 21 4.56 35.83 -3.05
N ALA A 22 3.46 36.08 -3.79
CA ALA A 22 2.32 35.18 -3.85
C ALA A 22 2.67 33.83 -4.48
N ALA A 23 3.48 33.82 -5.55
CA ALA A 23 3.96 32.59 -6.18
C ALA A 23 4.88 31.79 -5.25
N LEU A 24 5.78 32.45 -4.52
CA LEU A 24 6.64 31.81 -3.52
C LEU A 24 5.83 31.23 -2.36
N LEU A 25 4.80 31.96 -1.88
CA LEU A 25 3.88 31.47 -0.86
C LEU A 25 3.05 30.29 -1.37
N ALA A 26 2.50 30.38 -2.57
CA ALA A 26 1.74 29.29 -3.19
C ALA A 26 2.62 28.06 -3.45
N TRP A 27 3.89 28.24 -3.78
CA TRP A 27 4.85 27.15 -3.93
C TRP A 27 5.24 26.55 -2.57
N ALA A 28 5.48 27.38 -1.55
CA ALA A 28 5.78 26.93 -0.20
C ALA A 28 4.60 26.18 0.43
N LEU A 29 3.36 26.67 0.26
CA LEU A 29 2.16 25.99 0.74
C LEU A 29 1.82 24.79 -0.14
N GLY A 30 1.83 24.94 -1.46
CA GLY A 30 1.51 23.89 -2.42
C GLY A 30 2.48 22.71 -2.42
N GLY A 31 3.77 22.95 -2.14
CA GLY A 31 4.77 21.90 -1.97
C GLY A 31 4.60 21.08 -0.67
N THR A 32 3.91 21.64 0.33
CA THR A 32 3.61 20.95 1.61
C THR A 32 2.23 20.29 1.65
N LEU A 33 1.38 20.55 0.66
CA LEU A 33 0.03 20.00 0.58
C LEU A 33 -0.06 18.64 -0.10
N TRP A 34 1.08 18.02 -0.44
CA TRP A 34 1.07 16.64 -0.90
C TRP A 34 0.60 15.75 0.25
N PRO A 35 -0.58 15.11 0.15
CA PRO A 35 -1.06 14.21 1.19
C PRO A 35 -0.08 13.05 1.27
N LYS A 36 0.79 13.07 2.28
CA LYS A 36 1.61 11.91 2.61
C LYS A 36 0.72 10.94 3.35
N THR A 37 0.52 9.76 2.77
CA THR A 37 -0.12 8.67 3.48
C THR A 37 0.69 8.38 4.74
N VAL A 38 0.05 8.48 5.90
CA VAL A 38 0.69 8.15 7.18
C VAL A 38 0.42 6.68 7.46
N THR A 39 1.47 5.90 7.67
CA THR A 39 1.34 4.48 8.02
C THR A 39 1.45 4.29 9.52
N ARG A 40 0.47 3.63 10.12
CA ARG A 40 0.42 3.28 11.55
C ARG A 40 0.50 1.76 11.70
N LEU A 41 1.32 1.28 12.63
CA LEU A 41 1.37 -0.14 12.98
C LEU A 41 0.10 -0.55 13.74
N VAL A 42 -0.48 -1.68 13.37
CA VAL A 42 -1.69 -2.24 13.98
C VAL A 42 -1.41 -3.68 14.41
N GLY A 43 -1.68 -3.98 15.68
CA GLY A 43 -1.52 -5.32 16.22
C GLY A 43 -0.10 -5.66 16.66
N VAL A 44 0.15 -6.95 16.83
CA VAL A 44 1.43 -7.51 17.29
C VAL A 44 2.22 -7.99 16.07
N PRO A 45 3.50 -7.60 15.93
CA PRO A 45 4.35 -8.14 14.89
C PRO A 45 4.56 -9.64 15.05
N VAL A 46 4.61 -10.34 13.92
CA VAL A 46 4.84 -11.77 13.82
C VAL A 46 6.14 -11.99 13.04
N VAL A 47 6.93 -12.97 13.48
CA VAL A 47 8.18 -13.34 12.81
C VAL A 47 7.91 -14.49 11.86
N VAL A 48 8.32 -14.31 10.61
CA VAL A 48 8.17 -15.28 9.52
C VAL A 48 9.53 -15.37 8.85
N ASP A 49 10.17 -16.53 8.94
CA ASP A 49 11.52 -16.79 8.41
C ASP A 49 12.55 -15.71 8.77
N GLY A 50 12.48 -15.21 10.01
CA GLY A 50 13.34 -14.12 10.50
C GLY A 50 12.91 -12.71 10.10
N THR A 51 11.92 -12.55 9.21
CA THR A 51 11.33 -11.26 8.84
C THR A 51 10.20 -10.89 9.80
N MET A 52 10.26 -9.70 10.41
CA MET A 52 9.17 -9.18 11.22
C MET A 52 8.09 -8.55 10.34
N MET A 53 6.88 -9.07 10.42
CA MET A 53 5.72 -8.60 9.67
C MET A 53 4.61 -8.14 10.62
N THR A 54 3.87 -7.10 10.25
CA THR A 54 2.78 -6.56 11.07
C THR A 54 1.67 -6.02 10.18
N LEU A 55 0.45 -6.00 10.70
CA LEU A 55 -0.61 -5.26 10.03
C LEU A 55 -0.32 -3.75 10.14
N VAL A 56 -0.64 -3.01 9.10
CA VAL A 56 -0.54 -1.55 9.05
C VAL A 56 -1.86 -0.93 8.60
N ASP A 57 -2.13 0.25 9.14
CA ASP A 57 -3.20 1.14 8.71
C ASP A 57 -2.58 2.32 7.96
N GLN A 58 -2.95 2.45 6.69
CA GLN A 58 -2.46 3.45 5.75
C GLN A 58 -3.51 4.55 5.63
N ILE A 59 -3.26 5.65 6.33
CA ILE A 59 -4.19 6.77 6.44
C ILE A 59 -3.91 7.75 5.31
N GLY A 60 -4.74 7.68 4.26
CA GLY A 60 -4.75 8.63 3.15
C GLY A 60 -5.71 9.81 3.37
N ALA A 61 -5.75 10.73 2.41
CA ALA A 61 -6.60 11.94 2.49
C ALA A 61 -8.11 11.62 2.44
N GLU A 62 -8.50 10.57 1.72
CA GLU A 62 -9.92 10.21 1.52
C GLU A 62 -10.38 9.02 2.37
N ARG A 63 -9.51 8.05 2.62
CA ARG A 63 -9.83 6.85 3.40
C ARG A 63 -8.58 6.19 4.01
N SER A 64 -8.79 5.46 5.10
CA SER A 64 -7.82 4.55 5.67
C SER A 64 -7.93 3.18 5.01
N THR A 65 -6.79 2.56 4.70
CA THR A 65 -6.72 1.22 4.09
C THR A 65 -5.75 0.36 4.88
N PHE A 66 -5.97 -0.95 4.91
CA PHE A 66 -5.05 -1.85 5.58
C PHE A 66 -3.91 -2.30 4.65
N GLY A 67 -2.84 -2.79 5.25
CA GLY A 67 -1.74 -3.42 4.54
C GLY A 67 -0.95 -4.34 5.47
N LEU A 68 -0.02 -5.09 4.88
CA LEU A 68 1.04 -5.80 5.58
C LEU A 68 2.32 -4.97 5.49
N GLY A 69 2.89 -4.66 6.65
CA GLY A 69 4.17 -3.98 6.80
C GLY A 69 5.28 -4.94 7.18
N VAL A 70 6.47 -4.72 6.62
CA VAL A 70 7.72 -5.37 7.03
C VAL A 70 8.49 -4.41 7.92
N LEU A 71 8.96 -4.91 9.07
CA LEU A 71 9.74 -4.17 10.03
C LEU A 71 11.21 -4.60 9.98
N ASP A 72 12.11 -3.64 10.19
CA ASP A 72 13.52 -3.94 10.45
C ASP A 72 13.75 -4.46 11.88
N SER A 73 14.99 -4.81 12.19
CA SER A 73 15.41 -5.23 13.54
C SER A 73 15.14 -4.21 14.65
N GLN A 74 14.89 -2.93 14.31
CA GLN A 74 14.58 -1.86 15.24
C GLN A 74 13.06 -1.61 15.35
N GLY A 75 12.22 -2.39 14.65
CA GLY A 75 10.77 -2.22 14.62
C GLY A 75 10.31 -1.07 13.72
N THR A 76 11.18 -0.54 12.86
CA THR A 76 10.84 0.52 11.90
C THR A 76 10.25 -0.11 10.65
N LEU A 77 9.14 0.45 10.16
CA LEU A 77 8.53 0.04 8.91
C LEU A 77 9.47 0.35 7.73
N VAL A 78 9.94 -0.70 7.06
CA VAL A 78 10.82 -0.59 5.88
C VAL A 78 10.06 -0.79 4.58
N GLU A 79 9.00 -1.59 4.59
CA GLU A 79 8.16 -1.85 3.42
C GLU A 79 6.70 -2.02 3.83
N CYS A 80 5.77 -1.68 2.93
CA CYS A 80 4.34 -1.92 3.12
C CYS A 80 3.70 -2.37 1.80
N TRP A 81 2.69 -3.23 1.93
CA TRP A 81 1.91 -3.75 0.81
C TRP A 81 0.43 -3.88 1.19
N PRO A 82 -0.53 -3.53 0.31
CA PRO A 82 -0.32 -2.83 -0.96
C PRO A 82 0.30 -1.44 -0.75
N ARG A 83 1.11 -0.96 -1.72
CA ARG A 83 1.72 0.37 -1.62
C ARG A 83 0.62 1.43 -1.78
N PRO A 84 0.63 2.53 -1.01
CA PRO A 84 -0.42 3.53 -1.08
C PRO A 84 -0.56 4.19 -2.46
N GLU A 85 0.55 4.22 -3.23
CA GLU A 85 0.63 4.83 -4.56
C GLU A 85 0.25 3.85 -5.69
N SER A 86 0.02 2.57 -5.38
CA SER A 86 -0.23 1.54 -6.37
C SER A 86 -1.73 1.32 -6.61
N LYS A 87 -2.11 1.05 -7.87
CA LYS A 87 -3.50 0.71 -8.27
C LYS A 87 -3.98 -0.67 -7.78
N THR A 88 -3.23 -1.35 -6.92
CA THR A 88 -3.64 -2.64 -6.37
C THR A 88 -4.87 -2.49 -5.48
N PRO A 89 -5.70 -3.54 -5.39
CA PRO A 89 -6.95 -3.47 -4.66
C PRO A 89 -6.68 -3.15 -3.19
N GLU A 90 -7.33 -2.09 -2.72
CA GLU A 90 -7.20 -1.62 -1.36
C GLU A 90 -7.86 -2.56 -0.36
N TRP A 91 -7.20 -2.77 0.78
CA TRP A 91 -7.75 -3.59 1.84
C TRP A 91 -8.68 -2.76 2.72
N ILE A 92 -9.97 -3.08 2.67
CA ILE A 92 -11.01 -2.41 3.44
C ILE A 92 -11.02 -2.95 4.87
N GLU A 93 -10.78 -4.24 5.03
CA GLU A 93 -10.64 -4.91 6.32
C GLU A 93 -9.46 -5.89 6.25
N ALA A 94 -8.86 -6.18 7.39
CA ALA A 94 -7.82 -7.18 7.48
C ALA A 94 -7.85 -7.91 8.83
N LEU A 95 -7.30 -9.12 8.83
CA LEU A 95 -6.99 -9.90 10.01
C LEU A 95 -5.49 -9.83 10.27
N SER A 96 -5.10 -9.94 11.55
CA SER A 96 -3.69 -9.92 11.92
C SER A 96 -2.92 -11.05 11.23
N PRO A 97 -1.66 -10.79 10.81
CA PRO A 97 -0.82 -11.84 10.27
C PRO A 97 -0.57 -12.93 11.32
N VAL A 98 -0.31 -14.14 10.86
CA VAL A 98 0.04 -15.31 11.66
C VAL A 98 1.25 -16.01 11.06
N SER A 99 2.03 -16.69 11.90
CA SER A 99 3.12 -17.57 11.47
C SER A 99 2.77 -19.02 11.78
N THR A 100 3.36 -19.94 11.05
CA THR A 100 3.37 -21.35 11.41
C THR A 100 4.11 -21.56 12.75
N PRO A 101 3.88 -22.68 13.46
CA PRO A 101 4.52 -22.94 14.76
C PRO A 101 6.04 -23.00 14.73
N ASP A 102 6.61 -23.41 13.60
CA ASP A 102 8.05 -23.44 13.33
C ASP A 102 8.59 -22.08 12.84
N GLY A 103 7.70 -21.11 12.58
CA GLY A 103 8.03 -19.77 12.14
C GLY A 103 8.57 -19.69 10.72
N SER A 104 8.55 -20.77 9.95
CA SER A 104 9.10 -20.83 8.58
C SER A 104 8.20 -20.13 7.56
N ALA A 105 6.89 -20.16 7.79
CA ALA A 105 5.88 -19.64 6.89
C ALA A 105 4.82 -18.85 7.66
N GLY A 106 3.90 -18.23 6.94
CA GLY A 106 2.76 -17.60 7.57
C GLY A 106 1.70 -17.13 6.59
N GLY A 107 0.75 -16.36 7.09
CA GLY A 107 -0.28 -15.79 6.27
C GLY A 107 -0.91 -14.54 6.84
N VAL A 108 -1.61 -13.83 5.97
CA VAL A 108 -2.45 -12.68 6.30
C VAL A 108 -3.73 -12.78 5.49
N ALA A 109 -4.84 -12.28 6.05
CA ALA A 109 -6.09 -12.22 5.31
C ALA A 109 -6.63 -10.79 5.28
N ALA A 110 -7.13 -10.38 4.12
CA ALA A 110 -7.76 -9.08 3.96
C ALA A 110 -8.97 -9.16 3.03
N ARG A 111 -9.88 -8.22 3.22
CA ARG A 111 -11.06 -8.01 2.38
C ARG A 111 -10.78 -6.86 1.42
N THR A 112 -10.86 -7.16 0.13
CA THR A 112 -10.92 -6.14 -0.91
C THR A 112 -12.38 -5.74 -1.16
N ILE A 113 -12.67 -4.94 -2.19
CA ILE A 113 -14.05 -4.55 -2.53
C ILE A 113 -14.93 -5.78 -2.77
N GLU A 114 -14.38 -6.84 -3.37
CA GLU A 114 -15.15 -7.95 -3.93
C GLU A 114 -15.18 -9.18 -3.02
N ARG A 115 -14.09 -9.47 -2.31
CA ARG A 115 -13.92 -10.76 -1.59
C ARG A 115 -12.88 -10.70 -0.49
N TRP A 116 -12.92 -11.71 0.39
CA TRP A 116 -11.82 -12.01 1.29
C TRP A 116 -10.76 -12.80 0.54
N THR A 117 -9.50 -12.48 0.79
CA THR A 117 -8.35 -13.19 0.26
C THR A 117 -7.40 -13.48 1.41
N VAL A 118 -6.94 -14.73 1.46
CA VAL A 118 -5.90 -15.21 2.37
C VAL A 118 -4.64 -15.38 1.54
N TRP A 119 -3.57 -14.69 1.93
CA TRP A 119 -2.25 -14.87 1.36
C TRP A 119 -1.43 -15.74 2.29
N PHE A 120 -0.85 -16.78 1.73
CA PHE A 120 0.12 -17.66 2.37
C PHE A 120 1.48 -17.44 1.72
N PHE A 121 2.49 -17.28 2.55
CA PHE A 121 3.87 -17.07 2.14
C PHE A 121 4.73 -18.21 2.70
N ASP A 122 5.36 -18.95 1.79
CA ASP A 122 6.22 -20.10 2.09
C ASP A 122 7.56 -19.68 2.72
N ASP A 123 7.98 -18.41 2.55
CA ASP A 123 9.14 -17.82 3.19
C ASP A 123 8.86 -16.33 3.53
N GLY A 124 9.65 -15.78 4.47
CA GLY A 124 9.53 -14.39 4.92
C GLY A 124 10.25 -13.38 4.03
N GLU A 125 11.07 -13.86 3.08
CA GLU A 125 11.81 -13.04 2.13
C GLU A 125 11.07 -12.78 0.82
N ARG A 126 10.15 -13.67 0.40
CA ARG A 126 9.29 -13.43 -0.75
C ARG A 126 8.22 -12.44 -0.35
N ARG A 127 8.63 -11.19 -0.59
CA ARG A 127 7.79 -10.03 -0.89
C ARG A 127 6.50 -10.52 -1.52
N LEU A 128 5.38 -9.94 -1.12
CA LEU A 128 4.00 -10.30 -1.44
C LEU A 128 3.63 -10.20 -2.95
N GLN A 129 4.62 -10.35 -3.82
CA GLN A 129 4.65 -10.50 -5.26
C GLN A 129 5.84 -11.42 -5.60
N GLY A 130 5.57 -12.66 -6.04
CA GLY A 130 6.61 -13.60 -6.45
C GLY A 130 6.16 -15.06 -6.46
N PRO A 131 6.92 -15.94 -7.14
CA PRO A 131 6.63 -17.38 -7.16
C PRO A 131 6.66 -17.93 -5.74
N GLY A 132 5.63 -18.64 -5.27
CA GLY A 132 5.54 -19.17 -3.88
C GLY A 132 4.59 -18.38 -2.96
N LEU A 133 4.03 -17.26 -3.43
CA LEU A 133 2.84 -16.68 -2.81
C LEU A 133 1.62 -17.50 -3.24
N ARG A 134 0.90 -18.07 -2.28
CA ARG A 134 -0.36 -18.77 -2.54
C ARG A 134 -1.52 -17.91 -2.04
N CYS A 135 -2.48 -17.61 -2.90
CA CYS A 135 -3.67 -16.84 -2.55
C CYS A 135 -4.93 -17.70 -2.65
N PHE A 136 -5.78 -17.60 -1.64
CA PHE A 136 -7.04 -18.30 -1.55
C PHE A 136 -8.15 -17.29 -1.31
N GLU A 137 -9.19 -17.38 -2.11
CA GLU A 137 -10.36 -16.53 -1.95
C GLU A 137 -11.39 -17.22 -1.07
N THR A 138 -12.00 -16.46 -0.19
CA THR A 138 -13.04 -16.96 0.71
C THR A 138 -14.25 -16.03 0.64
N GLU A 139 -15.43 -16.57 0.87
CA GLU A 139 -16.67 -15.80 0.78
C GLU A 139 -16.89 -14.94 2.03
N SER A 140 -16.34 -15.39 3.16
CA SER A 140 -16.58 -14.75 4.46
C SER A 140 -15.33 -14.52 5.29
N ARG A 141 -15.46 -13.58 6.22
CA ARG A 141 -14.45 -13.30 7.27
C ARG A 141 -14.17 -14.53 8.13
N LEU A 142 -15.19 -15.34 8.39
CA LEU A 142 -15.06 -16.53 9.25
C LEU A 142 -14.23 -17.61 8.57
N GLU A 143 -14.43 -17.83 7.27
CA GLU A 143 -13.62 -18.75 6.47
C GLU A 143 -12.18 -18.28 6.39
N ALA A 144 -11.95 -17.00 6.12
CA ALA A 144 -10.62 -16.41 6.11
C ALA A 144 -9.90 -16.62 7.46
N ALA A 145 -10.59 -16.35 8.57
CA ALA A 145 -10.06 -16.59 9.92
C ALA A 145 -9.77 -18.08 10.18
N THR A 146 -10.60 -18.98 9.65
CA THR A 146 -10.40 -20.44 9.78
C THR A 146 -9.16 -20.89 9.02
N GLN A 147 -8.91 -20.37 7.82
CA GLN A 147 -7.68 -20.66 7.08
C GLN A 147 -6.44 -20.10 7.80
N LEU A 148 -6.51 -18.90 8.38
CA LEU A 148 -5.41 -18.37 9.20
C LEU A 148 -5.14 -19.22 10.45
N ASP A 149 -6.19 -19.69 11.15
CA ASP A 149 -6.02 -20.59 12.30
C ASP A 149 -5.37 -21.92 11.91
N ARG A 150 -5.65 -22.44 10.70
CA ARG A 150 -4.95 -23.62 10.16
C ARG A 150 -3.47 -23.34 9.95
N ILE A 151 -3.12 -22.21 9.34
CA ILE A 151 -1.72 -21.79 9.16
C ILE A 151 -1.02 -21.68 10.51
N ALA A 152 -1.65 -21.01 11.48
CA ALA A 152 -1.11 -20.86 12.84
C ALA A 152 -0.87 -22.19 13.55
N ARG A 153 -1.57 -23.25 13.14
CA ARG A 153 -1.40 -24.63 13.65
C ARG A 153 -0.48 -25.49 12.79
N GLY A 154 0.06 -24.98 11.68
CA GLY A 154 0.87 -25.74 10.74
C GLY A 154 0.08 -26.80 9.97
N LEU A 155 -1.24 -26.62 9.84
CA LEU A 155 -2.10 -27.51 9.07
C LEU A 155 -2.10 -27.12 7.59
N PRO A 156 -2.25 -28.08 6.67
CA PRO A 156 -2.38 -27.78 5.25
C PRO A 156 -3.62 -26.91 5.00
N LEU A 157 -3.46 -25.97 4.07
CA LEU A 157 -4.57 -25.17 3.57
C LEU A 157 -5.56 -26.06 2.83
N GLU A 158 -6.83 -25.66 2.88
CA GLU A 158 -7.86 -26.32 2.08
C GLU A 158 -7.65 -25.94 0.61
N ASP A 159 -7.24 -26.91 -0.21
CA ASP A 159 -7.11 -26.73 -1.66
C ASP A 159 -8.45 -26.30 -2.25
N GLN A 160 -8.58 -25.00 -2.52
CA GLN A 160 -9.38 -24.50 -3.63
C GLN A 160 -8.41 -24.10 -4.74
N PRO A 161 -8.77 -24.31 -6.02
CA PRO A 161 -7.85 -24.11 -7.13
C PRO A 161 -7.27 -22.70 -7.06
N ALA A 162 -5.96 -22.61 -6.85
CA ALA A 162 -5.23 -21.37 -6.92
C ALA A 162 -5.45 -20.78 -8.31
N THR A 163 -6.22 -19.69 -8.40
CA THR A 163 -6.15 -18.82 -9.57
C THR A 163 -4.77 -18.18 -9.49
N GLU A 164 -3.81 -18.78 -10.18
CA GLU A 164 -2.49 -18.20 -10.39
C GLU A 164 -2.72 -16.77 -10.91
N VAL A 165 -2.17 -15.78 -10.21
CA VAL A 165 -2.30 -14.37 -10.60
C VAL A 165 -1.53 -14.23 -11.92
N GLU A 166 -2.24 -14.41 -13.03
CA GLU A 166 -1.72 -14.19 -14.37
C GLU A 166 -1.30 -12.72 -14.45
N THR A 167 0.01 -12.52 -14.51
CA THR A 167 0.61 -11.27 -14.98
C THR A 167 -0.06 -10.92 -16.29
N VAL A 168 -0.79 -9.80 -16.31
CA VAL A 168 -1.33 -9.22 -17.55
C VAL A 168 -0.13 -8.88 -18.43
N GLU A 169 0.23 -9.80 -19.30
CA GLU A 169 1.09 -9.56 -20.44
C GLU A 169 0.30 -8.63 -21.36
N SER A 170 0.77 -7.39 -21.46
CA SER A 170 0.24 -6.40 -22.37
C SER A 170 0.55 -6.84 -23.80
N ASP A 171 -0.39 -7.55 -24.43
CA ASP A 171 -0.38 -7.79 -25.87
C ASP A 171 -0.66 -6.48 -26.62
N ASP A 172 0.43 -5.79 -26.91
CA ASP A 172 0.50 -4.66 -27.82
C ASP A 172 0.92 -5.22 -29.21
N GLU A 173 -0.01 -5.88 -29.92
CA GLU A 173 0.20 -6.26 -31.32
C GLU A 173 -0.60 -5.35 -32.26
N SER A 174 0.03 -4.20 -32.52
CA SER A 174 0.12 -3.49 -33.79
C SER A 174 -0.69 -4.07 -34.96
N SER A 175 -1.79 -3.38 -35.32
CA SER A 175 -2.40 -3.46 -36.65
C SER A 175 -1.38 -3.07 -37.73
N ALA A 176 -0.95 -4.04 -38.53
CA ALA A 176 -0.31 -3.80 -39.82
C ALA A 176 -1.29 -4.17 -40.94
N SER A 177 -1.41 -3.22 -41.87
CA SER A 177 -2.28 -3.20 -43.03
C SER A 177 -1.96 -4.27 -44.07
N ASP A 178 -2.98 -4.75 -44.76
CA ASP A 178 -2.98 -4.98 -46.22
C ASP A 178 -4.40 -4.81 -46.78
#